data_AF-A0A8J6VLK7-F1
#
_entry.id   AF-A0A8J6VLK7-F1
#
_cell.length_a   1.000
_cell.length_b   1.000
_cell.length_c   1.000
_cell.angle_alpha   90.00
_cell.angle_beta   90.00
_cell.angle_gamma   90.00
#
_symmetry.space_group_name_H-M   'P 1'
#
loop_
_entity.id
_entity.type
_entity.pdbx_description
1 polymer ?
#
loop_
_entity_poly.entity_id
_entity_poly.type
_entity_poly.pdbx_seq_one_letter_code
_entity_poly.pdbx_strand_id
1 'polypeptide(L)'
;MKNRMIVGLVGAVASLTILGQTAIAQTELRSGVVQLVQLREFAQQGTNTVSYGTLADLQVDPNFTGDFQLMVNTAATILDGYTIVNRGGYFPENAGIPRNQQLTPSEAVYRVYSLNNDYELVLFRTPSENTSEYFIRTTNTRF
;
A
#
# COMPACT_ATOMS: atom_id res chain seq x y z
N MET A 1 1.80 -67.71 -18.59
CA MET A 1 1.20 -67.33 -19.88
C MET A 1 0.65 -65.91 -19.77
N LYS A 2 0.83 -65.13 -20.84
CA LYS A 2 0.42 -63.73 -21.01
C LYS A 2 -1.09 -63.56 -20.80
N ASN A 3 -1.49 -62.42 -20.25
CA ASN A 3 -2.49 -61.55 -20.89
C ASN A 3 -2.36 -60.11 -20.39
N ARG A 4 -2.14 -59.21 -21.34
CA ARG A 4 -2.19 -57.75 -21.21
C ARG A 4 -3.65 -57.32 -21.35
N MET A 5 -4.11 -56.35 -20.56
CA MET A 5 -5.10 -55.40 -21.06
C MET A 5 -4.91 -54.04 -20.38
N ILE A 6 -4.92 -53.02 -21.22
CA ILE A 6 -4.73 -51.60 -20.99
C ILE A 6 -6.09 -51.00 -20.58
N VAL A 7 -6.04 -49.80 -19.99
CA VAL A 7 -7.06 -48.73 -20.02
C VAL A 7 -7.74 -48.49 -18.67
N GLY A 8 -7.52 -47.28 -18.15
CA GLY A 8 -8.21 -46.71 -17.00
C GLY A 8 -7.70 -45.32 -16.67
N LEU A 9 -7.61 -44.44 -17.66
CA LEU A 9 -7.32 -43.01 -17.48
C LEU A 9 -8.60 -42.31 -16.97
N VAL A 10 -8.66 -41.99 -15.68
CA VAL A 10 -9.58 -40.99 -15.08
C VAL A 10 -8.86 -40.50 -13.81
N GLY A 11 -8.55 -39.23 -13.58
CA GLY A 11 -9.10 -38.00 -14.09
C GLY A 11 -9.53 -37.15 -12.90
N ALA A 12 -8.60 -36.33 -12.36
CA ALA A 12 -8.88 -35.11 -11.60
C ALA A 12 -7.56 -34.39 -11.31
N VAL A 13 -6.97 -33.77 -12.35
CA VAL A 13 -6.13 -32.61 -12.09
C VAL A 13 -7.12 -31.53 -11.66
N ALA A 14 -7.19 -31.27 -10.35
CA ALA A 14 -7.87 -30.09 -9.86
C ALA A 14 -7.06 -28.87 -10.34
N SER A 15 -7.36 -28.43 -11.55
CA SER A 15 -6.98 -27.13 -12.04
C SER A 15 -7.73 -26.13 -11.19
N LEU A 16 -7.15 -25.74 -10.06
CA LEU A 16 -7.46 -24.46 -9.44
C LEU A 16 -7.13 -23.43 -10.50
N THR A 17 -8.17 -23.01 -11.22
CA THR A 17 -8.20 -21.77 -11.96
C THR A 17 -7.90 -20.68 -10.96
N ILE A 18 -6.62 -20.37 -10.79
CA ILE A 18 -6.16 -19.04 -10.46
C ILE A 18 -6.67 -18.22 -11.64
N LEU A 19 -7.90 -17.73 -11.54
CA LEU A 19 -8.36 -16.63 -12.35
C LEU A 19 -7.29 -15.58 -12.14
N GLY A 20 -6.44 -15.40 -13.15
CA GLY A 20 -5.44 -14.37 -13.14
C GLY A 20 -6.18 -13.09 -12.85
N GLN A 21 -5.99 -12.56 -11.65
CA GLN A 21 -6.08 -11.14 -11.46
C GLN A 21 -5.07 -10.61 -12.47
N THR A 22 -5.58 -10.16 -13.63
CA THR A 22 -4.85 -9.27 -14.50
C THR A 22 -4.28 -8.22 -13.57
N ALA A 23 -2.96 -8.23 -13.36
CA ALA A 23 -2.29 -7.26 -12.52
C ALA A 23 -2.73 -5.90 -13.04
N ILE A 24 -3.63 -5.25 -12.30
CA ILE A 24 -4.08 -3.91 -12.63
C ILE A 24 -2.83 -3.08 -12.39
N ALA A 25 -2.27 -2.51 -13.47
CA ALA A 25 -1.09 -1.68 -13.39
C ALA A 25 -1.44 -0.43 -12.55
N GLN A 26 -1.27 -0.54 -11.24
CA GLN A 26 -1.39 0.58 -10.33
C GLN A 26 -0.18 1.47 -10.55
N THR A 27 -0.44 2.70 -10.98
CA THR A 27 0.62 3.69 -11.19
C THR A 27 0.80 4.49 -9.92
N GLU A 28 2.03 4.58 -9.41
CA GLU A 28 2.36 5.55 -8.37
C GLU A 28 2.27 6.96 -8.98
N LEU A 29 1.39 7.79 -8.44
CA LEU A 29 1.15 9.17 -8.89
C LEU A 29 2.04 10.16 -8.14
N ARG A 30 2.27 9.92 -6.85
CA ARG A 30 3.01 10.82 -5.95
C ARG A 30 3.51 10.07 -4.74
N SER A 31 4.62 10.52 -4.18
CA SER A 31 5.09 10.15 -2.85
C SER A 31 5.66 11.35 -2.11
N GLY A 32 5.76 11.25 -0.78
CA GLY A 32 6.33 12.30 0.02
C GLY A 32 6.29 12.04 1.53
N VAL A 33 6.73 13.04 2.28
CA VAL A 33 6.70 13.06 3.75
C VAL A 33 5.81 14.21 4.19
N VAL A 34 4.96 13.95 5.17
CA VAL A 34 4.03 14.95 5.72
C VAL A 34 3.76 14.62 7.19
N GLN A 35 3.20 15.57 7.95
CA GLN A 35 2.78 15.29 9.32
C GLN A 35 1.61 14.29 9.31
N LEU A 36 1.66 13.28 10.17
CA LEU A 36 0.64 12.23 10.28
C LEU A 36 -0.75 12.83 10.53
N VAL A 37 -0.83 13.89 11.35
CA VAL A 37 -2.09 14.59 11.63
C VAL A 37 -2.73 15.12 10.35
N GLN A 38 -1.95 15.64 9.40
CA GLN A 38 -2.47 16.16 8.14
C GLN A 38 -3.04 15.05 7.25
N LEU A 39 -2.39 13.87 7.21
CA LEU A 39 -2.94 12.71 6.48
C LEU A 39 -4.26 12.23 7.08
N ARG A 40 -4.34 12.19 8.41
CA ARG A 40 -5.57 11.79 9.11
C ARG A 40 -6.68 12.80 8.91
N GLU A 41 -6.37 14.10 8.93
CA GLU A 41 -7.32 15.15 8.59
C GLU A 41 -7.80 15.00 7.13
N PHE A 42 -6.91 14.73 6.18
CA PHE A 42 -7.32 14.47 4.79
C PHE A 42 -8.21 13.23 4.66
N ALA A 43 -7.91 12.15 5.38
CA ALA A 43 -8.75 10.95 5.41
C ALA A 43 -10.15 11.27 5.98
N GLN A 44 -10.24 12.14 6.98
CA GLN A 44 -11.49 12.51 7.65
C GLN A 44 -12.31 13.59 6.94
N GLN A 45 -11.76 14.28 5.94
CA GLN A 45 -12.50 15.24 5.11
C GLN A 45 -13.50 14.49 4.21
N GLY A 46 -14.68 14.23 4.78
CA GLY A 46 -15.64 13.21 4.36
C GLY A 46 -16.43 13.43 3.07
N THR A 47 -16.04 14.34 2.19
CA THR A 47 -16.69 14.43 0.86
C THR A 47 -15.99 13.62 -0.21
N ASN A 48 -14.68 13.36 -0.06
CA ASN A 48 -13.88 12.73 -1.11
C ASN A 48 -13.31 11.38 -0.70
N THR A 49 -13.12 11.14 0.61
CA THR A 49 -12.70 9.84 1.12
C THR A 49 -13.88 8.87 1.12
N VAL A 50 -13.72 7.77 0.40
CA VAL A 50 -14.73 6.71 0.30
C VAL A 50 -14.43 5.53 1.22
N SER A 51 -13.18 5.38 1.66
CA SER A 51 -12.77 4.37 2.63
C SER A 51 -11.47 4.74 3.33
N TYR A 52 -11.28 4.21 4.54
CA TYR A 52 -10.07 4.35 5.35
C TYR A 52 -9.92 3.11 6.24
N GLY A 53 -8.69 2.67 6.46
CA GLY A 53 -8.39 1.55 7.34
C GLY A 53 -6.91 1.23 7.44
N THR A 54 -6.60 0.06 7.97
CA THR A 54 -5.25 -0.49 8.02
C THR A 54 -4.93 -1.28 6.75
N LEU A 55 -3.65 -1.56 6.48
CA LEU A 55 -3.27 -2.42 5.35
C LEU A 55 -4.01 -3.77 5.34
N ALA A 56 -4.35 -4.33 6.50
CA ALA A 56 -5.10 -5.57 6.57
C ALA A 56 -6.54 -5.42 6.04
N ASP A 57 -7.17 -4.27 6.28
CA ASP A 57 -8.54 -3.98 5.84
C ASP A 57 -8.61 -3.77 4.32
N LEU A 58 -7.51 -3.29 3.70
CA LEU A 58 -7.44 -3.00 2.27
C LEU A 58 -7.77 -4.21 1.38
N GLN A 59 -7.41 -5.43 1.81
CA GLN A 59 -7.64 -6.65 1.03
C GLN A 59 -9.13 -6.92 0.77
N VAL A 60 -9.98 -6.51 1.70
CA VAL A 60 -11.43 -6.75 1.67
C VAL A 60 -12.22 -5.46 1.41
N ASP A 61 -11.54 -4.35 1.13
CA ASP A 61 -12.17 -3.07 0.85
C ASP A 61 -12.89 -3.11 -0.51
N PRO A 62 -14.21 -2.88 -0.56
CA PRO A 62 -14.96 -2.91 -1.82
C PRO A 62 -14.56 -1.82 -2.82
N ASN A 63 -13.90 -0.74 -2.37
CA ASN A 63 -13.41 0.34 -3.22
C ASN A 63 -11.98 0.10 -3.73
N PHE A 64 -11.30 -0.95 -3.24
CA PHE A 64 -9.97 -1.30 -3.69
C PHE A 64 -10.02 -2.25 -4.89
N THR A 65 -9.53 -1.76 -6.03
CA THR A 65 -9.45 -2.55 -7.28
C THR A 65 -8.00 -2.66 -7.77
N GLY A 66 -7.05 -2.89 -6.87
CA GLY A 66 -5.61 -2.88 -7.16
C GLY A 66 -4.91 -4.22 -6.91
N ASP A 67 -3.59 -4.23 -7.10
CA ASP A 67 -2.72 -5.33 -6.70
C ASP A 67 -2.41 -5.21 -5.20
N PHE A 68 -3.07 -6.05 -4.40
CA PHE A 68 -2.85 -6.07 -2.95
C PHE A 68 -1.42 -6.47 -2.58
N GLN A 69 -0.81 -7.40 -3.32
CA GLN A 69 0.56 -7.86 -3.03
C GLN A 69 1.58 -6.75 -3.26
N LEU A 70 1.37 -5.92 -4.29
CA LEU A 70 2.14 -4.70 -4.50
C LEU A 70 2.03 -3.78 -3.28
N MET A 71 0.82 -3.55 -2.75
CA MET A 71 0.63 -2.70 -1.57
C MET A 71 1.30 -3.25 -0.32
N VAL A 72 1.28 -4.57 -0.12
CA VAL A 72 2.02 -5.23 0.98
C VAL A 72 3.53 -5.01 0.84
N ASN A 73 4.08 -5.23 -0.36
CA ASN A 73 5.51 -5.04 -0.61
C ASN A 73 5.94 -3.57 -0.43
N THR A 74 5.12 -2.64 -0.91
CA THR A 74 5.31 -1.21 -0.72
C THR A 74 5.26 -0.86 0.78
N ALA A 75 4.25 -1.32 1.51
CA ALA A 75 4.09 -1.04 2.94
C ALA A 75 5.26 -1.57 3.79
N ALA A 76 5.89 -2.67 3.37
CA ALA A 76 7.07 -3.23 4.03
C ALA A 76 8.32 -2.36 3.86
N THR A 77 8.42 -1.63 2.74
CA THR A 77 9.61 -0.87 2.34
C THR A 77 9.39 0.65 2.33
N ILE A 78 8.20 1.12 2.71
CA ILE A 78 7.82 2.54 2.58
C ILE A 78 8.69 3.48 3.43
N LEU A 79 9.28 2.98 4.51
CA LEU A 79 10.19 3.75 5.38
C LEU A 79 11.67 3.57 5.03
N ASP A 80 11.99 2.75 4.01
CA ASP A 80 13.38 2.49 3.64
C ASP A 80 14.06 3.77 3.17
N GLY A 81 15.32 3.95 3.57
CA GLY A 81 16.10 5.15 3.26
C GLY A 81 15.89 6.32 4.23
N TYR A 82 14.99 6.20 5.21
CA TYR A 82 14.84 7.16 6.29
C TYR A 82 15.57 6.72 7.56
N THR A 83 16.15 7.69 8.26
CA THR A 83 16.66 7.55 9.63
C THR A 83 15.68 8.21 10.57
N ILE A 84 15.23 7.47 11.58
CA ILE A 84 14.27 7.98 12.56
C ILE A 84 15.00 8.90 13.54
N VAL A 85 14.55 10.15 13.66
CA VAL A 85 15.15 11.17 14.53
C VAL A 85 14.10 11.77 15.46
N ASN A 86 14.50 12.15 16.67
CA ASN A 86 13.56 12.73 17.65
C ASN A 86 13.01 14.09 17.20
N ARG A 87 13.84 14.88 16.51
CA ARG A 87 13.47 16.18 15.94
C ARG A 87 14.21 16.39 14.62
N GLY A 88 13.48 16.88 13.63
CA GLY A 88 14.01 17.13 12.31
C GLY A 88 14.77 18.45 12.22
N GLY A 89 15.97 18.44 11.63
CA GLY A 89 16.75 19.66 11.42
C GLY A 89 18.26 19.43 11.54
N TYR A 90 18.99 20.54 11.59
CA TYR A 90 20.44 20.56 11.78
C TYR A 90 20.78 20.58 13.27
N PHE A 91 20.57 19.45 13.93
CA PHE A 91 20.92 19.26 15.34
C PHE A 91 22.18 18.40 15.48
N PRO A 92 22.98 18.56 16.55
CA PRO A 92 24.19 17.76 16.77
C PRO A 92 23.96 16.25 16.73
N GLU A 93 22.84 15.78 17.29
CA GLU A 93 22.44 14.37 17.26
C GLU A 93 22.09 13.84 15.86
N ASN A 94 21.85 14.73 14.89
CA ASN A 94 21.54 14.38 13.50
C ASN A 94 22.78 14.53 12.58
N ALA A 95 23.97 14.73 13.14
CA ALA A 95 25.19 14.93 12.36
C ALA A 95 25.44 13.75 11.41
N GLY A 96 25.65 14.07 10.12
CA GLY A 96 25.86 13.06 9.07
C GLY A 96 24.58 12.48 8.45
N ILE A 97 23.38 12.85 8.94
CA ILE A 97 22.11 12.42 8.36
C ILE A 97 21.55 13.53 7.45
N PRO A 98 21.47 13.32 6.12
CA PRO A 98 20.86 14.28 5.19
C PRO A 98 19.44 14.67 5.60
N ARG A 99 19.07 15.94 5.46
CA ARG A 99 17.77 16.46 5.93
C ARG A 99 16.57 15.72 5.31
N ASN A 100 16.66 15.35 4.04
CA ASN A 100 15.65 14.61 3.31
C ASN A 100 15.56 13.11 3.67
N GLN A 101 16.51 12.60 4.46
CA GLN A 101 16.52 11.24 5.02
C GLN A 101 16.11 11.21 6.49
N GLN A 102 15.91 12.36 7.13
CA GLN A 102 15.43 12.43 8.50
C GLN A 102 13.91 12.27 8.53
N LEU A 103 13.40 11.37 9.36
CA LEU A 103 11.97 11.17 9.58
C LEU A 103 11.67 11.20 11.07
N THR A 104 10.74 12.04 11.50
CA THR A 104 10.33 12.12 12.90
C THR A 104 9.17 11.17 13.22
N PRO A 105 8.93 10.82 14.49
CA PRO A 105 7.80 9.96 14.87
C PRO A 105 6.41 10.55 14.55
N SER A 106 6.29 11.87 14.38
CA SER A 106 5.04 12.54 14.01
C SER A 106 4.85 12.68 12.50
N GLU A 107 5.86 12.33 11.71
CA GLU A 107 5.79 12.32 10.26
C GLU A 107 5.40 10.93 9.75
N ALA A 108 4.81 10.94 8.56
CA ALA A 108 4.48 9.74 7.81
C ALA A 108 4.98 9.88 6.39
N VAL A 109 5.48 8.77 5.86
CA VAL A 109 5.78 8.64 4.43
C VAL A 109 4.50 8.14 3.77
N TYR A 110 4.08 8.82 2.71
CA TYR A 110 2.89 8.44 1.94
C TYR A 110 3.24 8.15 0.48
N ARG A 111 2.43 7.29 -0.14
CA ARG A 111 2.42 7.02 -1.57
C ARG A 111 0.99 7.04 -2.07
N VAL A 112 0.78 7.64 -3.23
CA VAL A 112 -0.50 7.77 -3.89
C VAL A 112 -0.48 6.90 -5.13
N TYR A 113 -1.46 6.02 -5.26
CA TYR A 113 -1.63 5.14 -6.42
C TYR A 113 -2.95 5.43 -7.10
N SER A 114 -2.94 5.44 -8.44
CA SER A 114 -4.18 5.43 -9.22
C SER A 114 -4.87 4.07 -9.05
N LEU A 115 -6.17 4.09 -8.77
CA LEU A 115 -7.06 2.94 -8.87
C LEU A 115 -7.96 3.09 -10.10
N ASN A 116 -8.76 2.06 -10.40
CA ASN A 116 -9.81 2.19 -11.40
C ASN A 116 -10.98 3.03 -10.84
N ASN A 117 -11.95 3.36 -11.70
CA ASN A 117 -13.19 4.06 -11.31
C ASN A 117 -12.96 5.44 -10.68
N ASP A 118 -11.95 6.18 -11.17
CA ASP A 118 -11.67 7.53 -10.70
C ASP A 118 -11.36 7.59 -9.19
N TYR A 119 -10.68 6.56 -8.66
CA TYR A 119 -10.20 6.52 -7.28
C TYR A 119 -8.68 6.60 -7.19
N GLU A 120 -8.20 7.09 -6.05
CA GLU A 120 -6.80 7.04 -5.64
C GLU A 120 -6.71 6.34 -4.29
N LEU A 121 -5.68 5.50 -4.14
CA LEU A 121 -5.26 4.94 -2.86
C LEU A 121 -4.12 5.80 -2.32
N VAL A 122 -4.27 6.31 -1.11
CA VAL A 122 -3.16 6.86 -0.33
C VAL A 122 -2.77 5.83 0.71
N LEU A 123 -1.60 5.21 0.53
CA LEU A 123 -0.96 4.31 1.49
C LEU A 123 0.08 5.09 2.27
N PHE A 124 0.06 5.02 3.59
CA PHE A 124 1.04 5.74 4.41
C PHE A 124 1.46 4.96 5.65
N ARG A 125 2.63 5.32 6.16
CA ARG A 125 3.20 4.72 7.37
C ARG A 125 3.99 5.75 8.15
N THR A 126 3.89 5.67 9.47
CA THR A 126 4.69 6.45 10.41
C THR A 126 5.63 5.54 11.20
N PRO A 127 6.80 6.02 11.66
CA PRO A 127 7.67 5.25 12.53
C PRO A 127 7.05 4.89 13.89
N SER A 128 6.03 5.66 14.32
CA SER A 128 5.37 5.45 15.60
C SER A 128 4.34 4.32 15.60
N GLU A 129 4.04 3.73 14.44
CA GLU A 129 2.97 2.73 14.28
C GLU A 129 3.47 1.45 13.61
N ASN A 130 2.90 0.33 14.05
CA ASN A 130 3.37 -0.99 13.65
C ASN A 130 2.77 -1.46 12.31
N THR A 131 1.82 -0.72 11.74
CA THR A 131 1.16 -1.04 10.48
C THR A 131 1.13 0.18 9.56
N SER A 132 1.03 -0.07 8.26
CA SER A 132 0.59 0.97 7.33
C SER A 132 -0.92 1.15 7.42
N GLU A 133 -1.33 2.38 7.16
CA GLU A 133 -2.73 2.79 7.04
C GLU A 133 -2.99 3.21 5.60
N TYR A 134 -4.27 3.30 5.24
CA TYR A 134 -4.67 3.81 3.94
C TYR A 134 -5.97 4.60 4.00
N PHE A 135 -6.17 5.43 2.99
CA PHE A 135 -7.52 5.86 2.59
C PHE A 135 -7.67 5.83 1.07
N ILE A 136 -8.89 5.59 0.61
CA ILE A 136 -9.26 5.68 -0.79
C ILE A 136 -10.13 6.92 -0.98
N ARG A 137 -9.83 7.69 -2.02
CA ARG A 137 -10.60 8.90 -2.35
C ARG A 137 -10.93 8.99 -3.83
N THR A 138 -11.87 9.84 -4.20
CA THR A 138 -12.15 10.17 -5.60
C THR A 138 -11.07 11.08 -6.21
N THR A 139 -10.71 10.89 -7.48
CA THR A 139 -9.76 11.71 -8.25
C THR A 139 -10.33 13.08 -8.64
N ASN A 140 -11.62 13.31 -8.43
CA ASN A 140 -12.35 14.49 -8.93
C ASN A 140 -12.03 15.80 -8.19
N THR A 141 -10.88 15.87 -7.52
CA THR A 141 -10.40 17.10 -6.86
C THR A 141 -9.03 17.48 -7.41
N ARG A 142 -8.99 18.62 -8.11
CA ARG A 142 -7.74 19.35 -8.36
C ARG A 142 -7.22 19.85 -7.00
N PHE A 143 -5.96 19.54 -6.71
CA PHE A 143 -5.19 20.13 -5.60
C PHE A 143 -5.10 21.65 -5.74
#